data_AF-A0A3N5BPK9-F1
#
_entry.id   AF-A0A3N5BPK9-F1
#
_cell.length_a   1.000
_cell.length_b   1.000
_cell.length_c   1.000
_cell.angle_alpha   90.00
_cell.angle_beta   90.00
_cell.angle_gamma   90.00
#
_symmetry.space_group_name_H-M   'P 1'
#
loop_
_entity.id
_entity.type
_entity.pdbx_description
1 polymer ?
#
loop_
_entity_poly.entity_id
_entity_poly.type
_entity_poly.pdbx_seq_one_letter_code
_entity_poly.pdbx_strand_id
1 'polypeptide(L)'
;MQYVHRGAKATHDEPPPPPVGTVPTHRPPSDVRVGDFILLDGQYQRIQDMRSTGTASARVLHFAGRAPWTMREARTTYRPIDYC
;
A
#
# COMPACT_ATOMS: atom_id res chain seq x y z
N MET A 1 -14.40 -25.52 -31.14
CA MET A 1 -14.09 -24.08 -31.17
C MET A 1 -13.06 -23.81 -30.10
N GLN A 2 -11.84 -23.51 -30.51
CA GLN A 2 -10.65 -23.44 -29.67
C GLN A 2 -10.48 -21.97 -29.27
N TYR A 3 -10.61 -21.66 -27.98
CA TYR A 3 -10.36 -20.30 -27.48
C TYR A 3 -8.85 -20.05 -27.53
N VAL A 4 -8.42 -19.29 -28.54
CA VAL A 4 -7.05 -18.84 -28.67
C VAL A 4 -6.74 -17.82 -27.56
N HIS A 5 -5.73 -18.12 -26.76
CA HIS A 5 -5.11 -17.15 -25.84
C HIS A 5 -4.48 -16.02 -26.67
N ARG A 6 -5.28 -15.01 -26.98
CA ARG A 6 -4.78 -13.73 -27.48
C ARG A 6 -4.11 -13.05 -26.30
N GLY A 7 -2.79 -13.17 -26.23
CA GLY A 7 -1.96 -12.42 -25.28
C GLY A 7 -2.37 -10.95 -25.31
N ALA A 8 -2.97 -10.51 -24.21
CA ALA A 8 -3.30 -9.12 -24.04
C ALA A 8 -1.99 -8.35 -23.95
N LYS A 9 -1.79 -7.39 -24.87
CA LYS A 9 -0.80 -6.33 -24.70
C LYS A 9 -1.14 -5.63 -23.38
N ALA A 10 -0.34 -5.85 -22.34
CA ALA A 10 -0.44 -5.08 -21.10
C ALA A 10 -0.14 -3.62 -21.44
N THR A 11 -1.17 -2.80 -21.46
CA THR A 11 -1.06 -1.35 -21.40
C THR A 11 -0.46 -0.99 -20.04
N HIS A 12 0.55 -0.12 -20.07
CA HIS A 12 1.44 0.22 -18.97
C HIS A 12 0.76 1.15 -17.94
N ASP A 13 -0.38 0.75 -17.37
CA ASP A 13 -1.13 1.58 -16.41
C ASP A 13 -1.83 0.79 -15.29
N GLU A 14 -1.70 -0.54 -15.25
CA GLU A 14 -2.24 -1.32 -14.13
C GLU A 14 -1.26 -1.27 -12.94
N PRO A 15 -1.73 -0.99 -11.70
CA PRO A 15 -0.87 -1.06 -10.54
C PRO A 15 -0.28 -2.46 -10.38
N PRO A 16 0.94 -2.61 -9.85
CA PRO A 16 1.51 -3.92 -9.62
C PRO A 16 0.61 -4.75 -8.69
N PRO A 17 0.66 -6.10 -8.80
CA PRO A 17 -0.08 -6.96 -7.91
C PRO A 17 0.36 -6.72 -6.45
N PRO A 18 -0.57 -6.71 -5.49
CA PRO A 18 -0.24 -6.46 -4.10
C PRO A 18 0.63 -7.58 -3.51
N PRO A 19 1.37 -7.30 -2.42
CA PRO A 19 2.14 -8.33 -1.73
C PRO A 19 1.26 -9.50 -1.31
N VAL A 20 1.75 -10.73 -1.52
CA VAL A 20 1.03 -11.97 -1.18
C VAL A 20 0.72 -12.00 0.32
N GLY A 21 -0.46 -12.51 0.67
CA GLY A 21 -0.88 -12.62 2.07
C GLY A 21 -1.26 -11.28 2.70
N THR A 22 -1.71 -10.31 1.89
CA THR A 22 -2.23 -9.03 2.38
C THR A 22 -3.70 -8.83 1.99
N VAL A 23 -4.42 -8.04 2.79
CA VAL A 23 -5.81 -7.64 2.51
C VAL A 23 -5.85 -6.13 2.24
N PRO A 24 -6.40 -5.71 1.08
CA PRO A 24 -6.60 -4.29 0.79
C PRO A 24 -7.72 -3.72 1.68
N THR A 25 -7.49 -2.54 2.24
CA THR A 25 -8.53 -1.78 2.94
C THR A 25 -8.25 -0.28 2.81
N HIS A 26 -9.29 0.50 2.56
CA HIS A 26 -9.21 1.95 2.56
C HIS A 26 -9.19 2.47 4.00
N ARG A 27 -8.08 3.08 4.43
CA ARG A 27 -7.87 3.48 5.82
C ARG A 27 -7.58 4.98 5.94
N PRO A 28 -8.15 5.69 6.93
CA PRO A 28 -7.68 7.02 7.30
C PRO A 28 -6.30 6.94 7.96
N PRO A 29 -5.56 8.07 8.07
CA PRO A 29 -4.25 8.10 8.72
C PRO A 29 -4.25 7.52 10.15
N SER A 30 -5.36 7.59 10.87
CA SER A 30 -5.51 7.07 12.23
C SER A 30 -5.59 5.54 12.35
N ASP A 31 -5.93 4.81 11.28
CA ASP A 31 -6.07 3.33 11.31
C ASP A 31 -4.90 2.59 10.62
N VAL A 32 -3.98 3.34 10.01
CA VAL A 32 -2.75 2.78 9.44
C VAL A 32 -1.81 2.30 10.55
N ARG A 33 -1.12 1.18 10.31
CA ARG A 33 -0.21 0.54 11.26
C ARG A 33 1.18 0.31 10.67
N VAL A 34 2.18 0.19 11.54
CA VAL A 34 3.48 -0.37 11.17
C VAL A 34 3.26 -1.78 10.62
N GLY A 35 3.93 -2.10 9.52
CA GLY A 35 3.79 -3.37 8.81
C GLY A 35 2.79 -3.35 7.64
N ASP A 36 1.86 -2.39 7.60
CA ASP A 36 1.01 -2.18 6.43
C ASP A 36 1.85 -1.77 5.21
N PHE A 37 1.41 -2.17 4.02
CA PHE A 37 1.99 -1.74 2.75
C PHE A 37 1.12 -0.66 2.10
N ILE A 38 1.76 0.33 1.48
CA ILE A 38 1.09 1.36 0.67
C ILE A 38 1.74 1.41 -0.71
N LEU A 39 0.94 1.48 -1.77
CA LEU A 39 1.44 1.72 -3.11
C LEU A 39 1.84 3.20 -3.26
N LEU A 40 3.13 3.45 -3.43
CA LEU A 40 3.71 4.78 -3.69
C LEU A 40 4.62 4.68 -4.91
N ASP A 41 4.47 5.58 -5.87
CA ASP A 41 5.34 5.67 -7.06
C ASP A 41 5.47 4.32 -7.80
N GLY A 42 4.36 3.57 -7.91
CA GLY A 42 4.34 2.25 -8.55
C GLY A 42 4.99 1.12 -7.75
N GLN A 43 5.32 1.32 -6.47
CA GLN A 43 5.93 0.31 -5.61
C GLN A 43 5.25 0.20 -4.26
N TYR A 44 5.09 -1.02 -3.75
CA TYR A 44 4.57 -1.25 -2.41
C TYR A 44 5.65 -0.98 -1.36
N GLN A 45 5.43 0.05 -0.56
CA GLN A 45 6.31 0.46 0.52
C GLN A 45 5.76 -0.06 1.85
N ARG A 46 6.56 -0.86 2.56
CA ARG A 46 6.21 -1.35 3.90
C ARG A 46 6.50 -0.28 4.93
N ILE A 47 5.49 0.10 5.71
CA ILE A 47 5.66 1.04 6.82
C ILE A 47 6.50 0.38 7.91
N GLN A 48 7.62 0.99 8.27
CA GLN A 48 8.53 0.50 9.30
C GLN A 48 8.39 1.25 10.62
N ASP A 49 8.07 2.54 10.55
CA ASP A 49 7.83 3.39 11.71
C ASP A 49 6.81 4.47 11.36
N MET A 50 6.16 5.03 12.37
CA MET A 50 5.16 6.07 12.23
C MET A 50 5.34 7.15 13.29
N ARG A 51 5.21 8.42 12.88
CA ARG A 51 5.23 9.57 13.78
C ARG A 51 3.92 10.35 13.69
N SER A 52 3.48 10.84 14.84
CA SER A 52 2.34 11.75 14.92
C SER A 52 2.73 13.15 14.46
N THR A 53 1.81 13.85 13.82
CA THR A 53 1.94 15.26 13.45
C THR A 53 1.27 16.18 14.49
N GLY A 54 0.88 15.66 15.66
CA GLY A 54 0.10 16.39 16.66
C GLY A 54 -1.41 16.35 16.43
N THR A 55 -1.89 15.78 15.31
CA THR A 55 -3.32 15.57 15.02
C THR A 55 -3.59 14.10 14.66
N ALA A 56 -4.87 13.71 14.69
CA ALA A 56 -5.31 12.39 14.18
C ALA A 56 -5.48 12.37 12.66
N SER A 57 -5.54 13.53 12.02
CA SER A 57 -5.78 13.70 10.58
C SER A 57 -4.54 13.48 9.71
N ALA A 58 -3.36 13.30 10.29
CA ALA A 58 -2.16 12.97 9.54
C ALA A 58 -1.18 12.06 10.31
N ARG A 59 -0.40 11.31 9.53
CA ARG A 59 0.71 10.48 10.02
C ARG A 59 1.91 10.60 9.11
N VAL A 60 3.09 10.73 9.71
CA VAL A 60 4.37 10.63 8.98
C VAL A 60 4.76 9.17 8.99
N LEU A 61 4.90 8.59 7.80
CA LEU A 61 5.23 7.20 7.58
C LEU A 61 6.69 7.08 7.15
N HIS A 62 7.44 6.21 7.82
CA HIS A 62 8.82 5.90 7.50
C HIS A 62 8.91 4.54 6.82
N PHE A 63 9.76 4.44 5.81
CA PHE A 63 9.96 3.25 4.98
C PHE A 63 11.46 2.96 4.86
N ALA A 64 11.84 1.75 4.43
CA ALA A 64 13.23 1.45 4.11
C ALA A 64 13.68 2.20 2.85
N GLY A 65 14.81 2.89 2.92
CA GLY A 65 15.46 3.46 1.74
C GLY A 65 14.70 4.59 1.03
N ARG A 66 13.61 5.12 1.62
CA ARG A 66 12.81 6.22 1.07
C ARG A 66 12.64 7.33 2.11
N ALA A 67 12.60 8.57 1.65
CA ALA A 67 12.23 9.70 2.50
C ALA A 67 10.85 9.48 3.15
N PRO A 68 10.67 9.93 4.41
CA PRO A 68 9.37 9.84 5.08
C PRO A 68 8.29 10.54 4.25
N TRP A 69 7.08 10.01 4.31
CA TRP A 69 5.93 10.57 3.59
C TRP A 69 4.78 10.83 4.54
N THR A 70 4.15 11.99 4.42
CA THR A 70 3.01 12.36 5.25
C THR A 70 1.72 11.93 4.59
N MET A 71 1.03 10.96 5.19
CA MET A 71 -0.33 10.60 4.83
C MET A 71 -1.30 11.61 5.47
N ARG A 72 -1.98 12.41 4.64
CA ARG A 72 -2.95 13.44 5.06
C ARG A 72 -4.40 13.07 4.78
N GLU A 73 -4.61 12.08 3.94
CA GLU A 73 -5.92 11.63 3.47
C GLU A 73 -6.01 10.11 3.56
N ALA A 74 -7.23 9.58 3.53
CA ALA A 74 -7.44 8.14 3.53
C ALA A 74 -6.88 7.51 2.24
N ARG A 75 -6.27 6.32 2.37
CA ARG A 75 -5.63 5.63 1.25
C ARG A 75 -5.78 4.12 1.42
N THR A 76 -5.78 3.41 0.29
CA THR A 76 -5.73 1.95 0.29
C THR A 76 -4.39 1.48 0.85
N THR A 77 -4.48 0.63 1.87
CA THR A 77 -3.35 -0.03 2.52
C THR A 77 -3.56 -1.54 2.45
N TYR A 78 -2.46 -2.28 2.45
CA TYR A 78 -2.45 -3.72 2.33
C TYR A 78 -1.86 -4.30 3.61
N ARG A 79 -2.73 -4.80 4.48
CA ARG A 79 -2.34 -5.32 5.79
C ARG A 79 -1.98 -6.80 5.67
N PRO A 80 -0.82 -7.25 6.16
CA PRO A 80 -0.52 -8.67 6.28
C PRO A 80 -1.62 -9.42 7.03
N ILE A 81 -1.98 -10.60 6.53
CA ILE A 81 -2.82 -11.54 7.25
C ILE A 81 -1.91 -12.25 8.24
N ASP A 82 -2.11 -12.00 9.54
CA ASP A 82 -1.49 -12.80 10.57
C ASP A 82 -2.21 -14.16 10.62
N TYR A 83 -1.53 -15.21 10.14
CA TYR A 83 -1.94 -16.59 10.40
C TYR A 83 -1.43 -16.95 11.79
N CYS A 84 -2.31 -16.92 12.79
CA CYS A 84 -2.06 -17.53 14.10
C CYS A 84 -2.09 -19.06 14.00
#